data_AF-A0A850QVC7-F1
#
_entry.id   AF-A0A850QVC7-F1
#
_cell.length_a   1.000
_cell.length_b   1.000
_cell.length_c   1.000
_cell.angle_alpha   90.00
_cell.angle_beta   90.00
_cell.angle_gamma   90.00
#
_symmetry.space_group_name_H-M   'P 1'
#
loop_
_entity.id
_entity.type
_entity.pdbx_description
1 polymer ?
#
loop_
_entity_poly.entity_id
_entity_poly.type
_entity_poly.pdbx_seq_one_letter_code
_entity_poly.pdbx_strand_id
1 'polypeptide(L)' 'MKIKRFFAKDMRTALNEVKEELGSDAVIMSNKKVTGGVEIVAAVDPDSHPEPMKSS' A
#
# COMPACT_ATOMS: atom_id res chain seq x y z
N MET A 1 -4.53 10.98 -6.48
CA MET A 1 -4.52 9.52 -6.27
C MET A 1 -3.65 8.79 -7.31
N LYS A 2 -2.62 8.06 -6.88
CA LYS A 2 -1.84 7.10 -7.70
C LYS A 2 -2.01 5.71 -7.07
N ILE A 3 -2.57 4.76 -7.81
CA ILE A 3 -2.82 3.37 -7.35
C ILE A 3 -1.89 2.43 -8.10
N LYS A 4 -1.21 1.52 -7.38
CA LYS A 4 -0.31 0.52 -7.98
C LYS A 4 -0.39 -0.81 -7.23
N ARG A 5 -0.11 -1.89 -7.95
CA ARG A 5 -0.07 -3.26 -7.42
C ARG A 5 1.37 -3.76 -7.40
N PHE A 6 1.74 -4.42 -6.31
CA PHE A 6 3.05 -4.94 -6.00
C PHE A 6 2.96 -6.44 -5.75
N PHE A 7 3.94 -7.19 -6.25
CA PHE A 7 4.04 -8.62 -6.05
C PHE A 7 5.42 -8.95 -5.52
N ALA A 8 5.49 -9.56 -4.35
CA ALA A 8 6.76 -9.94 -3.76
C ALA A 8 6.71 -11.31 -3.10
N LYS A 9 7.89 -11.91 -2.91
CA LYS A 9 8.05 -13.21 -2.23
C LYS A 9 7.58 -13.20 -0.78
N ASP A 10 7.63 -12.05 -0.12
CA ASP A 10 7.24 -11.86 1.28
C ASP A 10 6.73 -10.43 1.51
N MET A 11 5.97 -10.26 2.59
CA MET A 11 5.35 -8.98 2.94
C MET A 11 6.37 -7.86 3.19
N ARG A 12 7.54 -8.18 3.73
CA ARG A 12 8.58 -7.19 3.99
C ARG A 12 9.12 -6.61 2.67
N THR A 13 9.35 -7.48 1.69
CA THR A 13 9.78 -7.08 0.35
C THR A 13 8.70 -6.22 -0.32
N ALA A 14 7.43 -6.64 -0.27
CA ALA A 14 6.34 -5.86 -0.86
C ALA A 14 6.20 -4.46 -0.22
N LEU A 15 6.31 -4.36 1.11
CA LEU A 15 6.25 -3.07 1.80
C LEU A 15 7.43 -2.16 1.47
N ASN A 16 8.64 -2.73 1.29
CA ASN A 16 9.79 -1.96 0.82
C ASN A 16 9.53 -1.41 -0.58
N GLU A 17 9.06 -2.22 -1.53
CA GLU A 17 8.75 -1.75 -2.88
C GLU A 17 7.68 -0.66 -2.89
N VAL A 18 6.62 -0.81 -2.08
CA VAL A 18 5.59 0.23 -1.90
C VAL A 18 6.23 1.52 -1.41
N LYS A 19 7.11 1.45 -0.41
CA LYS A 19 7.77 2.64 0.15
C LYS A 19 8.75 3.29 -0.82
N GLU A 20 9.51 2.50 -1.57
CA GLU A 20 10.48 3.01 -2.56
C GLU A 20 9.79 3.65 -3.76
N GLU A 21 8.64 3.11 -4.18
CA GLU A 21 7.91 3.58 -5.37
C GLU A 21 6.89 4.68 -5.05
N LEU A 22 6.08 4.52 -3.99
CA LEU A 22 4.98 5.43 -3.65
C LEU A 22 5.32 6.36 -2.48
N GLY A 23 6.36 6.07 -1.70
CA GLY A 23 6.75 6.83 -0.52
C GLY A 23 6.15 6.30 0.78
N SER A 24 6.48 6.96 1.89
CA SER A 24 6.00 6.57 3.23
C SER A 24 4.53 6.90 3.47
N ASP A 25 3.95 7.77 2.63
CA ASP A 25 2.55 8.20 2.69
C ASP A 25 1.61 7.25 1.92
N ALA A 26 2.13 6.14 1.40
CA ALA A 26 1.35 5.14 0.70
C ALA A 26 0.41 4.40 1.66
N VAL A 27 -0.86 4.33 1.29
CA VAL A 27 -1.90 3.59 2.01
C VAL A 27 -2.09 2.24 1.34
N ILE A 28 -2.00 1.16 2.13
CA ILE A 28 -2.28 -0.19 1.66
C ILE A 28 -3.80 -0.36 1.56
N MET A 29 -4.30 -0.58 0.35
CA MET A 29 -5.73 -0.79 0.09
C MET A 29 -6.11 -2.27 0.17
N SER A 30 -5.22 -3.16 -0.27
CA SER A 30 -5.47 -4.60 -0.26
C SER A 30 -4.18 -5.39 -0.06
N ASN A 31 -4.29 -6.51 0.64
CA ASN A 31 -3.22 -7.46 0.87
C ASN A 31 -3.75 -8.87 0.67
N LYS A 32 -3.14 -9.62 -0.24
CA LYS A 32 -3.52 -10.99 -0.55
C LYS A 32 -2.30 -11.90 -0.56
N LYS A 33 -2.36 -13.02 0.16
CA LYS A 33 -1.37 -14.09 0.01
C LYS A 33 -1.69 -14.90 -1.24
N VAL A 34 -0.70 -15.10 -2.09
CA VAL A 34 -0.81 -15.85 -3.34
C VAL A 34 0.23 -16.96 -3.34
N THR A 35 0.05 -17.96 -4.22
CA THR A 35 1.04 -19.02 -4.37
C THR A 35 2.37 -18.41 -4.81
N GLY A 36 3.39 -18.49 -3.97
CA GLY A 36 4.72 -17.92 -4.24
C GLY A 36 4.99 -16.55 -3.59
N GLY A 37 4.05 -15.97 -2.83
CA GLY A 37 4.31 -14.75 -2.08
C GLY A 37 3.07 -13.96 -1.68
N VAL A 38 3.14 -12.65 -1.86
CA VAL A 38 2.08 -11.70 -1.52
C VAL A 38 1.83 -10.72 -2.66
N GLU A 39 0.58 -10.34 -2.81
CA GLU A 39 0.11 -9.29 -3.68
C GLU A 39 -0.41 -8.14 -2.80
N ILE A 40 0.14 -6.94 -2.98
CA ILE A 40 -0.24 -5.73 -2.26
C ILE A 40 -0.75 -4.71 -3.26
N VAL A 41 -1.92 -4.13 -3.01
CA VAL A 41 -2.40 -2.95 -3.73
C VAL A 41 -2.25 -1.76 -2.80
N ALA A 42 -1.50 -0.76 -3.24
CA ALA A 42 -1.25 0.45 -2.48
C ALA A 42 -1.58 1.68 -3.32
N ALA A 43 -1.95 2.76 -2.64
CA ALA A 43 -2.23 4.03 -3.27
C ALA A 43 -1.62 5.18 -2.46
N VAL A 44 -1.11 6.20 -3.14
CA VAL A 44 -0.75 7.47 -2.52
C VAL A 44 -1.67 8.54 -3.07
N ASP A 45 -2.35 9.26 -2.19
CA ASP A 45 -3.09 10.44 -2.57
C ASP A 45 -2.36 11.68 -2.05
N PRO A 46 -1.95 12.61 -2.94
CA PRO A 46 -1.20 13.80 -2.53
C PRO A 46 -2.01 14.77 -1.66
N ASP A 47 -3.32 14.56 -1.54
CA ASP A 47 -4.25 15.38 -0.75
C ASP A 47 -4.84 14.61 0.45
N SER A 48 -4.48 13.33 0.65
CA SER A 48 -4.93 12.57 1.82
C SER A 48 -4.22 13.04 3.08
N HIS A 49 -4.70 14.15 3.65
CA HIS A 49 -4.80 14.24 5.09
C HIS A 49 -5.70 13.07 5.55
N PRO A 50 -5.24 12.17 6.44
CA PRO A 50 -6.17 11.30 7.13
C PRO A 50 -7.02 12.22 8.00
N GLU A 51 -8.17 12.67 7.48
CA GLU A 51 -9.19 13.26 8.33
C GLU A 51 -9.48 12.21 9.41
N PRO A 52 -9.25 12.52 10.70
CA PRO A 52 -9.66 11.62 11.75
C PRO A 52 -11.16 11.49 11.56
N MET A 53 -11.63 10.28 11.23
CA MET A 53 -13.05 9.94 11.23
C MET A 53 -13.61 10.45 12.56
N LYS A 54 -14.27 11.62 12.53
CA LYS A 54 -15.06 12.11 13.65
C LYS A 54 -16.22 11.14 13.74
N SER A 55 -16.03 10.12 14.56
CA SER A 55 -17.12 9.41 15.20
C SER A 55 -18.02 10.47 15.86
N SER A 56 -19.29 10.41 15.48
CA SER A 56 -20.39 11.29 15.87
C SER A 56 -20.50 11.56 17.37
#